data_AF-A0A5N1JCQ4-F1
#
_entry.id   AF-A0A5N1JCQ4-F1
#
_cell.length_a   1.000
_cell.length_b   1.000
_cell.length_c   1.000
_cell.angle_alpha   90.00
_cell.angle_beta   90.00
_cell.angle_gamma   90.00
#
_symmetry.space_group_name_H-M   'P 1'
#
loop_
_entity.id
_entity.type
_entity.pdbx_description
1 polymer ?
#
loop_
_entity_poly.entity_id
_entity_poly.type
_entity_poly.pdbx_seq_one_letter_code
_entity_poly.pdbx_strand_id
1 'polypeptide(L)'
;MLALNKLRHSFEKTGWPPTFNEASPGFDYEDKTASGLTKCVIDYFKLSGHFAIRVISTATYNANIHEISSQQRAVILGVWAIVEDATIYVETRQEKDANSETQMQTIQALLTPDTFVYKAGDFEGFYDWFTTLKPILYKGNSTLPFGSTLND
;
A
#
# COMPACT_ATOMS: atom_id res chain seq x y z
N MET A 1 -11.08 10.83 -0.07
CA MET A 1 -10.81 11.90 0.92
C MET A 1 -11.75 11.91 2.14
N LEU A 2 -13.06 12.20 1.97
CA LEU A 2 -14.01 12.28 3.09
C LEU A 2 -14.06 10.99 3.96
N ALA A 3 -13.99 9.81 3.32
CA ALA A 3 -13.99 8.53 4.00
C ALA A 3 -12.73 8.30 4.87
N LEU A 4 -11.55 8.71 4.39
CA LEU A 4 -10.29 8.56 5.12
C LEU A 4 -10.26 9.47 6.36
N ASN A 5 -10.72 10.71 6.22
CA ASN A 5 -10.83 11.65 7.34
C ASN A 5 -11.79 11.14 8.42
N LYS A 6 -12.92 10.54 8.03
CA LYS A 6 -13.87 9.92 8.97
C LYS A 6 -13.25 8.74 9.72
N LEU A 7 -12.53 7.86 9.02
CA LEU A 7 -11.82 6.74 9.64
C LEU A 7 -10.78 7.25 10.64
N ARG A 8 -9.94 8.21 10.24
CA ARG A 8 -8.92 8.81 11.10
C ARG A 8 -9.50 9.36 12.41
N HIS A 9 -10.56 10.16 12.33
CA HIS A 9 -11.23 10.69 13.52
C HIS A 9 -11.86 9.62 14.42
N SER A 10 -12.28 8.49 13.84
CA SER A 10 -12.74 7.34 14.62
C SER A 10 -11.57 6.68 15.36
N PHE A 11 -10.41 6.54 14.71
CA PHE A 11 -9.19 5.93 15.27
C PHE A 11 -8.53 6.75 16.38
N GLU A 12 -8.52 8.08 16.26
CA GLU A 12 -8.00 8.97 17.30
C GLU A 12 -8.74 8.82 18.65
N LYS A 13 -9.98 8.30 18.63
CA LYS A 13 -10.78 8.07 19.84
C LYS A 13 -10.55 6.71 20.51
N THR A 14 -9.99 5.72 19.80
CA THR A 14 -9.94 4.31 20.26
C THR A 14 -8.57 3.87 20.80
N GLY A 15 -7.51 4.68 20.63
CA GLY A 15 -6.30 4.62 21.47
C GLY A 15 -5.37 3.41 21.32
N TRP A 16 -5.34 2.68 20.20
CA TRP A 16 -4.41 1.55 20.02
C TRP A 16 -3.96 1.28 18.57
N PRO A 17 -2.68 0.91 18.30
CA PRO A 17 -1.49 1.12 19.13
C PRO A 17 -0.78 2.45 18.78
N PRO A 18 -0.36 3.22 19.79
CA PRO A 18 0.52 4.37 19.61
C PRO A 18 1.99 3.96 19.79
N THR A 19 2.69 3.70 18.68
CA THR A 19 4.15 3.93 18.61
C THR A 19 4.51 4.97 17.56
N PHE A 20 3.61 5.94 17.38
CA PHE A 20 3.94 7.25 16.84
C PHE A 20 3.25 8.28 17.74
N ASN A 21 3.83 8.49 18.93
CA ASN A 21 3.40 9.54 19.85
C ASN A 21 3.92 10.92 19.39
N GLU A 22 3.72 11.20 18.11
CA GLU A 22 3.79 12.51 17.53
C GLU A 22 2.48 12.64 16.77
N ALA A 23 1.55 13.39 17.36
CA ALA A 23 0.47 14.00 16.61
C ALA A 23 1.13 14.82 15.49
N SER A 24 1.33 14.18 14.33
CA SER A 24 1.96 14.82 13.19
C SER A 24 1.01 15.92 12.73
N PRO A 25 1.50 17.16 12.61
CA PRO A 25 0.66 18.34 12.38
C PRO A 25 -0.09 18.19 11.05
N GLY A 26 -1.40 18.46 11.08
CA GLY A 26 -2.31 18.59 9.94
C GLY A 26 -1.98 17.72 8.72
N PHE A 27 -2.47 16.48 8.66
CA PHE A 27 -2.37 15.71 7.43
C PHE A 27 -3.37 16.23 6.40
N ASP A 28 -2.93 17.16 5.57
CA ASP A 28 -3.59 17.46 4.30
C ASP A 28 -3.39 16.25 3.38
N TYR A 29 -4.34 15.33 3.39
CA TYR A 29 -4.39 14.25 2.42
C TYR A 29 -4.66 14.86 1.03
N GLU A 30 -3.87 14.46 0.04
CA GLU A 30 -4.04 14.85 -1.35
C GLU A 30 -3.76 13.60 -2.18
N ASP A 31 -4.69 13.19 -3.04
CA ASP A 31 -4.51 12.07 -3.96
C ASP A 31 -4.19 12.51 -5.40
N LYS A 32 -4.07 13.83 -5.60
CA LYS A 32 -3.65 14.45 -6.86
C LYS A 32 -2.14 14.43 -7.10
N THR A 33 -1.38 13.66 -6.34
CA THR A 33 0.02 13.34 -6.65
C THR A 33 0.26 11.87 -6.36
N ALA A 34 1.16 11.20 -7.10
CA ALA A 34 1.44 9.79 -6.85
C ALA A 34 1.93 9.53 -5.41
N SER A 35 2.78 10.41 -4.85
CA SER A 35 3.22 10.35 -3.45
C SER A 35 2.07 10.60 -2.47
N GLY A 36 1.18 11.55 -2.76
CA GLY A 36 0.02 11.82 -1.94
C GLY A 36 -0.98 10.66 -1.93
N LEU A 37 -1.28 10.09 -3.11
CA LEU A 37 -2.09 8.88 -3.24
C LEU A 37 -1.46 7.69 -2.51
N THR A 38 -0.14 7.48 -2.64
CA THR A 38 0.60 6.46 -1.86
C THR A 38 0.34 6.62 -0.36
N LYS A 39 0.45 7.85 0.15
CA LYS A 39 0.21 8.16 1.58
C LYS A 39 -1.22 7.81 1.98
N CYS A 40 -2.21 8.22 1.19
CA CYS A 40 -3.62 7.94 1.45
C CYS A 40 -3.89 6.43 1.55
N VAL A 41 -3.34 5.64 0.63
CA VAL A 41 -3.50 4.18 0.60
C VAL A 41 -2.84 3.51 1.80
N ILE A 42 -1.60 3.87 2.13
CA ILE A 42 -0.88 3.33 3.31
C ILE A 42 -1.65 3.64 4.59
N ASP A 43 -2.06 4.90 4.77
CA ASP A 43 -2.79 5.31 5.97
C ASP A 43 -4.13 4.60 6.06
N TYR A 44 -4.84 4.40 4.93
CA TYR A 44 -6.07 3.62 4.93
C TYR A 44 -5.86 2.19 5.42
N PHE A 45 -4.84 1.48 4.93
CA PHE A 45 -4.55 0.11 5.39
C PHE A 45 -4.19 0.08 6.87
N LYS A 46 -3.30 0.97 7.32
CA LYS A 46 -2.89 1.07 8.73
C LYS A 46 -4.06 1.39 9.65
N LEU A 47 -4.88 2.38 9.26
CA LEU A 47 -6.11 2.70 9.97
C LEU A 47 -7.09 1.53 9.89
N SER A 48 -7.11 0.72 8.84
CA SER A 48 -7.96 -0.48 8.81
C SER A 48 -7.42 -1.65 9.66
N GLY A 49 -6.30 -1.48 10.39
CA GLY A 49 -5.69 -2.50 11.23
C GLY A 49 -4.72 -3.42 10.49
N HIS A 50 -4.29 -3.05 9.29
CA HIS A 50 -3.44 -3.87 8.42
C HIS A 50 -2.00 -3.33 8.36
N PHE A 51 -1.06 -4.21 8.01
CA PHE A 51 0.30 -3.80 7.70
C PHE A 51 0.35 -3.15 6.32
N ALA A 52 1.02 -2.01 6.18
CA ALA A 52 1.28 -1.40 4.89
C ALA A 52 2.56 -0.55 4.91
N ILE A 53 3.36 -0.65 3.85
CA ILE A 53 4.56 0.15 3.64
C ILE A 53 4.63 0.68 2.21
N ARG A 54 5.38 1.76 2.05
CA ARG A 54 5.77 2.26 0.73
C ARG A 54 6.91 1.40 0.19
N VAL A 55 6.79 0.97 -1.06
CA VAL A 55 7.87 0.35 -1.81
C VAL A 55 8.37 1.35 -2.85
N ILE A 56 9.68 1.62 -2.82
CA ILE A 56 10.36 2.47 -3.79
C ILE A 56 11.51 1.65 -4.35
N SER A 57 11.58 1.52 -5.68
CA SER A 57 12.77 0.99 -6.36
C SER A 57 13.57 2.14 -6.96
N THR A 58 14.82 2.30 -6.51
CA THR A 58 15.77 3.30 -7.00
C THR A 58 16.96 2.61 -7.67
N ALA A 59 16.78 2.16 -8.90
CA ALA A 59 17.92 1.74 -9.73
C ALA A 59 17.57 1.87 -11.22
N THR A 60 18.26 2.78 -11.91
CA THR A 60 18.39 2.74 -13.36
C THR A 60 19.81 2.32 -13.67
N TYR A 61 19.99 1.09 -14.13
CA TYR A 61 21.30 0.64 -14.61
C TYR A 61 21.65 1.42 -15.89
N ASN A 62 22.75 2.16 -15.86
CA ASN A 62 23.25 2.87 -17.03
C ASN A 62 24.27 1.99 -17.75
N ALA A 63 23.82 1.33 -18.82
CA ALA A 63 24.65 0.44 -19.63
C ALA A 63 25.86 1.15 -20.25
N ASN A 64 25.81 2.46 -20.46
CA ASN A 64 26.91 3.21 -21.06
C ASN A 64 28.11 3.39 -20.11
N ILE A 65 27.86 3.40 -18.79
CA ILE A 65 28.90 3.58 -17.76
C ILE A 65 29.06 2.37 -16.84
N HIS A 66 28.31 1.28 -17.10
CA HIS A 66 28.31 0.06 -16.29
C HIS A 66 28.08 0.33 -14.79
N GLU A 67 27.28 1.35 -14.48
CA GLU A 67 27.06 1.83 -13.13
C GLU A 67 25.56 2.09 -12.90
N ILE A 68 25.13 1.91 -11.65
CA ILE A 68 23.81 2.35 -11.22
C ILE A 68 23.91 3.86 -11.01
N SER A 69 23.31 4.65 -11.91
CA SER A 69 23.45 6.11 -11.82
C SER A 69 22.80 6.62 -10.53
N SER A 70 23.52 7.45 -9.78
CA SER A 70 23.04 8.10 -8.56
C SER A 70 21.88 9.09 -8.77
N GLN A 71 21.54 9.41 -10.03
CA GLN A 71 20.31 10.13 -10.39
C GLN A 71 19.12 9.18 -10.27
N GLN A 72 18.71 8.96 -9.02
CA GLN A 72 17.62 8.08 -8.60
C GLN A 72 16.29 8.57 -9.17
N ARG A 73 15.87 8.05 -10.32
CA ARG A 73 14.46 8.06 -10.70
C ARG A 73 13.80 6.83 -10.07
N ALA A 74 12.79 7.05 -9.25
CA ALA A 74 11.98 5.95 -8.72
C ALA A 74 11.32 5.22 -9.89
N VAL A 75 11.68 3.96 -10.11
CA VAL A 75 11.13 3.14 -11.20
C VAL A 75 9.77 2.57 -10.79
N ILE A 76 9.52 2.39 -9.49
CA ILE A 76 8.26 1.87 -8.95
C ILE A 76 7.90 2.69 -7.71
N LEU A 77 6.70 3.29 -7.71
CA LEU A 77 6.07 3.86 -6.53
C LEU A 77 4.81 3.04 -6.24
N GLY A 78 4.85 2.25 -5.18
CA GLY A 78 3.73 1.42 -4.79
C GLY A 78 3.61 1.23 -3.29
N VAL A 79 2.54 0.55 -2.92
CA VAL A 79 2.23 0.13 -1.57
C VAL A 79 2.27 -1.38 -1.53
N TRP A 80 2.95 -1.93 -0.54
CA TRP A 80 2.85 -3.35 -0.18
C TRP A 80 2.13 -3.45 1.16
N ALA A 81 1.07 -4.23 1.21
CA ALA A 81 0.24 -4.43 2.38
C ALA A 81 -0.03 -5.91 2.61
N ILE A 82 -0.27 -6.26 3.88
CA ILE A 82 -0.73 -7.59 4.29
C ILE A 82 -2.08 -7.40 4.94
N VAL A 83 -3.10 -8.04 4.37
CA VAL A 83 -4.48 -8.00 4.84
C VAL A 83 -4.92 -9.44 5.07
N GLU A 84 -5.13 -9.81 6.33
CA GLU A 84 -5.26 -11.21 6.74
C GLU A 84 -4.06 -12.02 6.22
N ASP A 85 -4.31 -13.12 5.51
CA ASP A 85 -3.30 -13.99 4.91
C ASP A 85 -2.93 -13.58 3.47
N ALA A 86 -3.47 -12.46 2.96
CA ALA A 86 -3.28 -12.02 1.59
C ALA A 86 -2.23 -10.92 1.45
N THR A 87 -1.45 -11.01 0.38
CA THR A 87 -0.51 -9.95 -0.02
C THR A 87 -1.19 -9.00 -1.01
N ILE A 88 -1.15 -7.71 -0.72
CA ILE A 88 -1.72 -6.67 -1.59
C ILE A 88 -0.62 -5.74 -2.08
N TYR A 89 -0.53 -5.59 -3.40
CA TYR A 89 0.29 -4.58 -4.05
C TYR A 89 -0.59 -3.53 -4.72
N VAL A 90 -0.42 -2.27 -4.34
CA VAL A 90 -1.10 -1.14 -4.99
C VAL A 90 -0.05 -0.27 -5.67
N GLU A 91 -0.09 -0.23 -6.98
CA GLU A 91 0.69 0.71 -7.77
C GLU A 91 -0.07 2.04 -7.85
N THR A 92 0.55 3.15 -7.44
CA THR A 92 -0.08 4.47 -7.52
C THR A 92 0.51 5.25 -8.68
N ARG A 93 -0.31 5.66 -9.64
CA ARG A 93 0.13 6.46 -10.79
C ARG A 93 -0.72 7.71 -10.95
N GLN A 94 -0.12 8.74 -11.53
CA GLN A 94 -0.86 9.79 -12.21
C GLN A 94 -0.57 9.69 -13.69
N GLU A 95 -1.58 9.30 -14.48
CA GLU A 95 -1.58 9.31 -15.94
C GLU A 95 -0.72 8.27 -16.71
N LYS A 96 -0.97 8.26 -18.04
CA LYS A 96 -0.75 7.24 -19.08
C LYS A 96 0.72 6.91 -19.40
N ASP A 97 1.60 6.85 -18.41
CA ASP A 97 2.93 6.32 -18.68
C ASP A 97 2.80 4.82 -19.00
N ALA A 98 3.23 4.46 -20.21
CA ALA A 98 3.27 3.09 -20.66
C ALA A 98 4.02 2.25 -19.62
N ASN A 99 3.47 1.09 -19.23
CA ASN A 99 4.16 0.19 -18.34
C ASN A 99 5.56 -0.07 -18.89
N SER A 100 6.61 0.16 -18.09
CA SER A 100 7.87 -0.44 -18.47
C SER A 100 7.67 -1.96 -18.38
N GLU A 101 8.07 -2.68 -19.42
CA GLU A 101 7.92 -4.13 -19.51
C GLU A 101 8.47 -4.83 -18.24
N THR A 102 9.53 -4.26 -17.68
CA THR A 102 10.19 -4.66 -16.43
C THR A 102 9.30 -4.56 -15.18
N GLN A 103 8.40 -3.57 -15.11
CA GLN A 103 7.43 -3.47 -14.00
C GLN A 103 6.43 -4.62 -14.04
N MET A 104 5.90 -4.92 -15.24
CA MET A 104 4.94 -6.01 -15.38
C MET A 104 5.56 -7.37 -15.08
N GLN A 105 6.82 -7.59 -15.47
CA GLN A 105 7.57 -8.81 -15.14
C GLN A 105 7.78 -8.96 -13.62
N THR A 106 8.14 -7.88 -12.94
CA THR A 106 8.28 -7.88 -11.47
C THR A 106 6.95 -8.18 -10.80
N ILE A 107 5.88 -7.54 -11.25
CA ILE A 107 4.52 -7.77 -10.72
C ILE A 107 4.08 -9.21 -10.97
N GLN A 108 4.35 -9.77 -12.15
CA GLN A 108 4.04 -11.17 -12.47
C GLN A 108 4.80 -12.15 -11.58
N ALA A 109 6.07 -11.87 -11.27
CA ALA A 109 6.86 -12.71 -10.37
C ALA A 109 6.31 -12.74 -8.93
N LEU A 110 5.52 -11.74 -8.55
CA LEU A 110 4.89 -11.65 -7.23
C LEU A 110 3.53 -12.36 -7.16
N LEU A 111 2.96 -12.80 -8.29
CA LEU A 111 1.64 -13.42 -8.31
C LEU A 111 1.67 -14.82 -7.68
N THR A 112 1.14 -14.90 -6.47
CA THR A 112 0.70 -16.15 -5.83
C THR A 112 -0.84 -16.17 -5.77
N PRO A 113 -1.50 -17.31 -5.47
CA PRO A 113 -2.96 -17.36 -5.35
C PRO A 113 -3.54 -16.32 -4.38
N ASP A 114 -2.79 -15.93 -3.36
CA ASP A 114 -3.18 -14.98 -2.32
C ASP A 114 -2.58 -13.57 -2.54
N THR A 115 -2.10 -13.29 -3.76
CA THR A 115 -1.57 -11.96 -4.13
C THR A 115 -2.54 -11.20 -5.02
N PHE A 116 -2.87 -9.98 -4.58
CA PHE A 116 -3.74 -9.07 -5.31
C PHE A 116 -2.96 -7.83 -5.73
N VAL A 117 -3.09 -7.46 -7.00
CA VAL A 117 -2.41 -6.30 -7.57
C VAL A 117 -3.44 -5.33 -8.13
N TYR A 118 -3.31 -4.05 -7.75
CA TYR A 118 -4.19 -2.99 -8.23
C TYR A 118 -3.40 -1.77 -8.68
N LYS A 119 -3.89 -1.10 -9.72
CA LYS A 119 -3.36 0.18 -10.19
C LYS A 119 -4.33 1.29 -9.82
N ALA A 120 -3.95 2.07 -8.81
CA ALA A 120 -4.75 3.19 -8.32
C ALA A 120 -4.39 4.47 -9.09
N GLY A 121 -5.40 5.08 -9.72
CA GLY A 121 -5.31 6.42 -10.32
C GLY A 121 -5.72 7.55 -9.36
N ASP A 122 -6.55 7.22 -8.38
CA ASP A 122 -7.00 8.09 -7.29
C ASP A 122 -7.38 7.23 -6.07
N PHE A 123 -7.72 7.88 -4.95
CA PHE A 123 -8.04 7.15 -3.73
C PHE A 123 -9.43 6.51 -3.77
N GLU A 124 -10.37 7.09 -4.52
CA GLU A 124 -11.75 6.58 -4.61
C GLU A 124 -11.77 5.23 -5.34
N GLY A 125 -11.12 5.13 -6.50
CA GLY A 125 -10.99 3.88 -7.24
C GLY A 125 -10.28 2.79 -6.45
N PHE A 126 -9.24 3.14 -5.68
CA PHE A 126 -8.62 2.21 -4.72
C PHE A 126 -9.62 1.74 -3.67
N TYR A 127 -10.36 2.67 -3.04
CA TYR A 127 -11.30 2.34 -1.97
C TYR A 127 -12.42 1.43 -2.46
N ASP A 128 -12.96 1.71 -3.65
CA ASP A 128 -14.02 0.92 -4.28
C ASP A 128 -13.51 -0.48 -4.60
N TRP A 129 -12.36 -0.59 -5.28
CA TRP A 129 -11.71 -1.86 -5.57
C TRP A 129 -11.48 -2.68 -4.30
N PHE A 130 -10.87 -2.09 -3.27
CA PHE A 130 -10.57 -2.81 -2.03
C PHE A 130 -11.84 -3.24 -1.32
N THR A 131 -12.88 -2.40 -1.32
CA THR A 131 -14.19 -2.75 -0.74
C THR A 131 -14.82 -3.94 -1.46
N THR A 132 -14.68 -4.06 -2.79
CA THR A 132 -15.12 -5.26 -3.53
C THR A 132 -14.31 -6.51 -3.21
N LEU A 133 -13.04 -6.33 -2.82
CA LEU A 133 -12.12 -7.40 -2.48
C LEU A 133 -12.33 -7.92 -1.05
N LYS A 134 -12.74 -7.06 -0.10
CA LYS A 134 -12.95 -7.42 1.32
C LYS A 134 -13.72 -8.73 1.51
N PRO A 135 -14.88 -8.97 0.88
CA PRO A 135 -15.61 -10.22 1.07
C PRO A 135 -14.85 -11.46 0.63
N ILE A 136 -13.85 -11.35 -0.23
CA ILE A 136 -12.99 -12.47 -0.65
C ILE A 136 -11.93 -12.71 0.43
N LEU A 137 -11.29 -11.64 0.92
CA LEU A 137 -10.25 -11.71 1.95
C LEU A 137 -10.77 -12.28 3.27
N TYR A 138 -11.96 -11.87 3.71
CA TYR A 138 -12.54 -12.28 4.99
C TYR A 138 -13.42 -13.54 4.91
N LYS A 139 -13.51 -14.21 3.75
CA LYS A 139 -14.31 -15.45 3.60
C LYS A 139 -13.61 -16.69 4.17
N GLY A 140 -12.31 -16.61 4.47
CA GLY A 140 -11.56 -17.66 5.15
C GLY A 140 -11.40 -17.35 6.64
N ASN A 141 -12.19 -18.00 7.50
CA ASN A 141 -11.78 -18.21 8.88
C ASN A 141 -10.65 -19.27 8.87
N SER A 142 -9.43 -18.88 8.52
CA SER A 142 -8.23 -19.67 8.77
C SER A 142 -7.71 -19.30 10.15
N THR A 143 -7.78 -20.26 11.06
CA THR A 143 -7.01 -20.24 12.30
C THR A 143 -5.55 -20.01 11.92
N LEU A 144 -4.97 -18.88 12.35
CA LEU A 144 -3.55 -18.61 12.12
C LEU A 144 -2.73 -19.80 12.66
N PRO A 145 -1.69 -20.26 11.95
CA PRO A 145 -0.87 -21.41 12.38
C PRO A 145 0.00 -21.11 13.61
N PHE A 146 0.00 -19.87 14.11
CA PHE A 146 0.69 -19.51 15.34
C PHE A 146 -0.23 -19.76 16.54
N GLY A 147 -0.30 -21.04 16.93
CA GLY A 147 -0.75 -21.41 18.26
C GLY A 147 0.21 -20.83 19.31
N SER A 148 -0.17 -19.71 19.90
CA SER A 148 0.22 -19.38 21.27
C SER A 148 -0.74 -18.34 21.83
N THR A 149 -1.56 -18.77 22.78
CA THR A 149 -2.10 -17.89 23.81
C THR A 149 -0.94 -17.12 24.43
N LEU A 150 -0.91 -15.80 24.24
CA LEU A 150 -0.19 -14.93 25.16
C LEU A 150 -1.02 -14.83 26.44
N ASN A 151 -0.92 -15.88 27.26
CA ASN A 151 -1.15 -15.79 28.69
C ASN A 151 0.24 -15.83 29.33
N ASP A 152 0.76 -14.66 29.65
CA ASP A 152 1.29 -14.24 30.97
C ASP A 152 2.22 -13.03 30.81
#